data_AF-B9SQ12-F1
#
_entry.id   AF-B9SQ12-F1
#
_cell.length_a   1.000
_cell.length_b   1.000
_cell.length_c   1.000
_cell.angle_alpha   90.00
_cell.angle_beta   90.00
_cell.angle_gamma   90.00
#
_symmetry.space_group_name_H-M   'P 1'
#
loop_
_entity.id
_entity.type
_entity.pdbx_description
1 polymer ?
#
loop_
_entity_poly.entity_id
_entity_poly.type
_entity_poly.pdbx_seq_one_letter_code
_entity_poly.pdbx_strand_id
1 'polypeptide(L)' 'MENMYYLAVVVVVIVLVIGAKTIQAVVCSAVELIECTPGTLMGKPPSSVCCRKLMEQRPCFCQFLRDPNLK' A
#
# COMPACT_ATOMS: atom_id res chain seq x y z
N MET A 1 -4.41 27.46 33.77
CA MET A 1 -5.33 26.86 32.76
C MET A 1 -4.71 26.84 31.37
N GLU A 2 -3.94 27.87 31.00
CA GLU A 2 -3.29 27.99 29.69
C GLU A 2 -2.28 26.86 29.39
N ASN A 3 -1.42 26.50 30.36
CA ASN A 3 -0.45 25.39 30.18
C ASN A 3 -1.13 24.03 29.96
N MET A 4 -2.30 23.79 30.54
CA MET A 4 -3.05 22.53 30.37
C MET A 4 -3.57 22.41 28.93
N TYR A 5 -4.07 23.51 28.38
CA TYR A 5 -4.55 23.57 26.99
C TYR A 5 -3.42 23.35 25.99
N TYR A 6 -2.27 23.99 26.20
CA TYR A 6 -1.08 23.78 25.37
C TYR A 6 -0.63 22.33 25.35
N LEU A 7 -0.58 21.66 26.51
CA LEU A 7 -0.24 20.24 26.58
C LEU A 7 -1.24 19.37 25.83
N ALA A 8 -2.54 19.65 25.95
CA ALA A 8 -3.58 18.92 25.22
C ALA A 8 -3.44 19.06 23.70
N VAL A 9 -3.19 20.27 23.20
CA VAL A 9 -2.98 20.53 21.77
C VAL A 9 -1.74 19.79 21.26
N VAL A 10 -0.63 19.84 21.99
CA VAL A 10 0.62 19.14 21.63
C VAL A 10 0.39 17.62 21.55
N VAL A 11 -0.32 17.04 22.52
CA VAL A 11 -0.63 15.61 22.52
C VAL A 11 -1.50 15.23 21.31
N VAL A 12 -2.54 16.01 21.00
CA VAL A 12 -3.39 15.76 19.83
C VAL A 12 -2.58 15.81 18.53
N VAL A 13 -1.70 16.79 18.38
CA VAL A 13 -0.82 16.91 17.20
C VAL A 13 0.10 15.71 17.07
N ILE A 14 0.71 15.26 18.17
CA ILE A 14 1.59 14.07 18.19
C ILE A 14 0.82 12.81 17.74
N VAL A 15 -0.39 12.59 18.26
CA VAL A 15 -1.22 11.44 17.88
C VAL A 15 -1.56 11.47 16.38
N LEU A 16 -1.88 12.65 15.83
CA LEU A 16 -2.19 12.79 14.40
C LEU A 16 -0.98 12.48 13.51
N VAL A 17 0.22 12.93 13.89
CA VAL A 17 1.44 12.69 13.11
C VAL A 17 1.84 11.21 13.14
N ILE A 18 1.69 10.54 14.29
CA ILE A 18 1.99 9.09 14.41
C ILE A 18 0.95 8.26 13.63
N GLY A 19 -0.30 8.71 13.59
CA GLY A 19 -1.37 8.06 12.85
C GLY A 19 -1.32 8.26 11.33
N ALA A 20 -0.56 9.27 10.86
CA ALA A 20 -0.36 9.53 9.45
C ALA A 20 0.49 8.41 8.83
N LYS A 21 -0.18 7.38 8.33
CA LYS A 21 0.41 6.38 7.44
C LYS A 21 1.05 7.16 6.28
N THR A 22 2.37 7.11 6.14
CA THR A 22 3.06 7.57 4.94
C THR A 22 2.58 6.69 3.79
N ILE A 23 1.59 7.17 3.04
CA ILE A 23 1.21 6.55 1.79
C ILE A 23 2.37 6.85 0.85
N GLN A 24 3.33 5.94 0.75
CA GLN A 24 4.14 5.89 -0.46
C GLN A 24 3.14 5.81 -1.60
N ALA A 25 3.09 6.84 -2.45
CA ALA A 25 2.18 6.90 -3.57
C ALA A 25 2.64 5.88 -4.63
N VAL A 26 2.44 4.61 -4.33
CA VAL A 26 2.46 3.55 -5.33
C VAL A 26 1.25 3.79 -6.20
N VAL A 27 1.49 3.97 -7.50
CA VAL A 27 0.42 4.00 -8.49
C VAL A 27 -0.17 2.59 -8.54
N CYS A 28 -1.39 2.44 -8.04
CA CYS A 28 -2.11 1.18 -8.11
C CYS A 28 -2.47 0.89 -9.57
N SER A 29 -1.73 -0.04 -10.18
CA SER A 29 -1.96 -0.46 -11.57
C SER A 29 -1.75 -1.96 -11.69
N ALA A 30 -2.81 -2.69 -11.98
CA ALA A 30 -2.75 -4.14 -12.20
C ALA A 30 -1.90 -4.51 -13.43
N VAL A 31 -1.69 -3.57 -14.36
CA VAL A 31 -0.84 -3.77 -15.54
C VAL A 31 0.62 -4.03 -15.15
N GLU A 32 1.10 -3.49 -14.03
CA GLU A 32 2.47 -3.77 -13.56
C GLU A 32 2.69 -5.22 -13.13
N LEU A 33 1.62 -5.99 -12.90
CA LEU A 33 1.68 -7.42 -12.55
C LEU A 33 1.83 -8.33 -13.77
N ILE A 34 1.91 -7.77 -14.99
CA ILE A 34 2.06 -8.56 -16.22
C ILE A 34 3.34 -9.42 -16.20
N GLU A 35 4.39 -8.96 -15.52
CA GLU A 35 5.65 -9.68 -15.30
C GLU A 35 5.47 -11.00 -14.52
N CYS A 36 4.32 -11.18 -13.83
CA CYS A 36 3.97 -12.38 -13.10
C CYS A 36 3.19 -13.41 -13.92
N THR A 37 2.73 -13.07 -15.14
CA THR A 37 1.97 -14.00 -16.00
C THR A 37 2.67 -15.33 -16.29
N PRO A 38 4.01 -15.43 -16.47
CA PRO A 38 4.66 -16.72 -16.70
C PRO A 38 4.54 -17.65 -15.48
N GLY A 39 4.53 -17.07 -14.28
CA GLY A 39 4.41 -17.83 -13.04
C GLY A 39 3.00 -18.35 -12.81
N THR A 40 1.98 -17.54 -13.08
CA THR A 40 0.57 -17.94 -12.94
C THR A 40 0.11 -18.90 -14.03
N LEU A 41 0.52 -18.68 -15.30
CA LEU A 41 0.05 -19.49 -16.43
C LEU A 41 0.82 -20.79 -16.62
N MET A 42 2.14 -20.79 -16.40
CA MET A 42 3.00 -21.95 -16.69
C MET A 42 3.48 -22.67 -15.43
N GLY A 43 3.06 -22.23 -14.23
CA GLY A 43 3.51 -22.79 -12.96
C GLY A 43 5.01 -22.60 -12.69
N LYS A 44 5.64 -21.64 -13.37
CA LYS A 44 7.07 -21.34 -13.21
C LYS A 44 7.31 -20.55 -11.91
N PRO A 45 8.48 -20.67 -11.27
CA PRO A 45 8.84 -19.80 -10.17
C PRO A 45 8.80 -18.32 -10.62
N PRO A 46 8.32 -17.40 -9.76
CA PRO A 46 8.23 -15.99 -10.11
C PRO A 46 9.62 -15.39 -10.33
N SER A 47 9.73 -14.51 -11.33
CA SER A 47 10.96 -13.75 -11.55
C SER A 47 11.22 -12.77 -10.40
N SER A 48 12.48 -12.34 -10.23
CA SER A 48 12.83 -11.30 -9.26
C SER A 48 12.06 -10.00 -9.52
N VAL A 49 11.80 -9.68 -10.79
CA VAL A 49 11.01 -8.52 -11.21
C VAL A 49 9.55 -8.66 -10.77
N CYS A 50 8.92 -9.81 -11.01
CA CYS A 50 7.57 -10.10 -10.53
C CYS A 50 7.47 -9.97 -9.01
N CYS A 51 8.40 -10.55 -8.25
CA CYS A 51 8.42 -10.45 -6.79
C CYS A 51 8.54 -8.99 -6.31
N ARG A 52 9.40 -8.19 -6.94
CA ARG A 52 9.52 -6.76 -6.62
C ARG A 52 8.22 -6.01 -6.87
N LYS A 53 7.59 -6.22 -8.04
CA LYS A 53 6.33 -5.57 -8.40
C LYS A 53 5.16 -6.01 -7.50
N LEU A 54 5.10 -7.27 -7.11
CA LEU A 54 4.14 -7.75 -6.12
C LEU A 54 4.31 -7.07 -4.76
N MET A 55 5.55 -6.86 -4.31
CA MET A 55 5.81 -6.17 -3.03
C MET A 55 5.45 -4.68 -3.10
N GLU A 56 5.77 -4.01 -4.20
CA GLU A 56 5.38 -2.61 -4.45
C GLU A 56 3.85 -2.46 -4.40
N GLN A 57 3.10 -3.37 -5.03
CA GLN A 57 1.64 -3.30 -5.17
C GLN A 57 0.84 -3.83 -3.96
N ARG A 58 1.49 -4.38 -2.92
CA ARG A 58 0.81 -4.89 -1.70
C ARG A 58 -0.30 -4.00 -1.13
N PRO A 59 -0.12 -2.67 -0.94
CA PRO A 59 -1.17 -1.82 -0.40
C PRO A 59 -2.42 -1.75 -1.29
N CYS A 60 -2.29 -2.01 -2.59
CA CYS A 60 -3.36 -1.92 -3.58
C CYS A 60 -4.17 -3.24 -3.71
N PHE A 61 -3.69 -4.37 -3.20
CA PHE A 61 -4.33 -5.68 -3.44
C PHE A 61 -5.77 -5.76 -2.94
N CYS A 62 -6.08 -5.16 -1.78
CA CYS A 62 -7.44 -5.10 -1.28
C CYS A 62 -8.37 -4.31 -2.22
N GLN A 63 -7.85 -3.29 -2.90
CA GLN A 63 -8.61 -2.53 -3.89
C GLN A 63 -8.82 -3.36 -5.15
N PHE A 64 -7.78 -4.04 -5.66
CA PHE A 64 -7.91 -4.92 -6.82
C PHE A 64 -8.93 -6.04 -6.60
N LEU A 65 -8.95 -6.66 -5.42
CA LEU A 65 -9.92 -7.72 -5.09
C LEU A 65 -11.38 -7.21 -5.01
N ARG A 66 -11.59 -5.91 -4.75
CA ARG A 66 -12.92 -5.30 -4.69
C ARG A 66 -13.39 -4.76 -6.03
N ASP A 67 -12.49 -4.55 -6.98
CA ASP A 67 -12.82 -4.03 -8.29
C ASP A 67 -13.42 -5.15 -9.17
N PRO A 68 -14.70 -5.09 -9.55
CA PRO A 68 -15.35 -6.11 -10.36
C PRO A 68 -14.80 -6.17 -11.80
N ASN A 69 -14.06 -5.15 -12.26
CA ASN A 69 -13.44 -5.16 -13.59
C ASN A 69 -12.13 -5.96 -13.62
N LEU A 70 -11.58 -6.30 -12.44
CA LEU A 70 -10.34 -7.06 -12.27
C LEU A 70 -10.60 -8.54 -11.88
N LYS A 71 -11.83 -9.02 -12.09
CA LYS A 71 -12.28 -10.38 -11.78
C LYS A 71 -11.90 -11.41 -12.85
#